data_AF-A0A2N6AAE6-F1
#
_entry.id   AF-A0A2N6AAE6-F1
#
_cell.length_a   1.000
_cell.length_b   1.000
_cell.length_c   1.000
_cell.angle_alpha   90.00
_cell.angle_beta   90.00
_cell.angle_gamma   90.00
#
_symmetry.space_group_name_H-M   'P 1'
#
loop_
_entity.id
_entity.type
_entity.pdbx_description
1 polymer ?
#
loop_
_entity_poly.entity_id
_entity_poly.type
_entity_poly.pdbx_seq_one_letter_code
_entity_poly.pdbx_strand_id
1 'polypeptide(L)'
;MLTGVDICQDFTIPAASTIHSFVWQVIFYIWPWKWILIMLLILMWAAWEIATRNSKVHYNSKNGFSPSFNRFVGSGAYLSFQTILFVSFEKLFSIKFYCLRWPYIMHLFVFITTGLFLYIVGFWP
;
A
#
# COMPACT_ATOMS: atom_id res chain seq x y z
N MET A 1 14.00 -14.04 35.23
CA MET A 1 13.23 -14.83 34.23
C MET A 1 12.30 -13.86 33.53
N LEU A 2 12.72 -13.35 32.38
CA LEU A 2 11.96 -12.39 31.57
C LEU A 2 10.87 -13.17 30.82
N THR A 3 9.63 -13.03 31.27
CA THR A 3 8.45 -13.72 30.75
C THR A 3 7.89 -12.99 29.53
N GLY A 4 8.45 -13.21 28.33
CA GLY A 4 7.78 -12.90 27.06
C GLY A 4 7.40 -11.43 26.78
N VAL A 5 8.11 -10.45 27.35
CA VAL A 5 7.83 -8.99 27.25
C VAL A 5 8.81 -8.25 26.31
N ASP A 6 9.12 -8.81 25.14
CA ASP A 6 9.71 -8.09 24.00
C ASP A 6 8.67 -8.17 22.90
N ILE A 7 7.73 -7.23 22.74
CA ILE A 7 6.57 -7.37 21.80
C ILE A 7 7.03 -7.22 20.32
N CYS A 8 8.21 -7.72 19.99
CA CYS A 8 9.12 -7.43 18.90
C CYS A 8 9.72 -6.02 19.03
N GLN A 9 10.52 -5.84 20.11
CA GLN A 9 11.26 -4.65 20.56
C GLN A 9 10.82 -3.30 19.99
N ASP A 10 10.12 -2.54 20.85
CA ASP A 10 9.90 -1.10 20.81
C ASP A 10 10.44 -0.38 19.57
N PHE A 11 9.53 -0.02 18.66
CA PHE A 11 9.68 1.20 17.87
C PHE A 11 9.58 2.40 18.81
N THR A 12 10.53 2.54 19.73
CA THR A 12 11.01 3.86 20.07
C THR A 12 11.62 4.35 18.78
N ILE A 13 10.96 5.31 18.10
CA ILE A 13 11.63 6.07 17.05
C ILE A 13 12.86 6.64 17.77
N PRO A 14 14.09 6.17 17.50
CA PRO A 14 15.23 6.83 18.08
C PRO A 14 15.15 8.27 17.58
N ALA A 15 15.07 9.21 18.51
CA ALA A 15 15.19 10.63 18.21
C ALA A 15 16.28 10.80 17.15
N ALA A 16 15.93 11.42 16.03
CA ALA A 16 16.64 11.32 14.75
C ALA A 16 18.17 11.30 14.90
N SER A 17 18.75 10.10 14.96
CA SER A 17 20.21 9.91 15.02
C SER A 17 20.80 9.65 13.64
N THR A 18 19.94 9.46 12.63
CA THR A 18 20.33 9.25 11.23
C THR A 18 19.55 10.18 10.30
N ILE A 19 20.19 10.59 9.20
CA ILE A 19 19.58 11.40 8.14
C ILE A 19 18.30 10.73 7.61
N HIS A 20 18.31 9.40 7.52
CA HIS A 20 17.15 8.60 7.12
C HIS A 20 15.96 8.80 8.07
N SER A 21 16.17 8.70 9.39
CA SER A 21 15.11 8.93 10.38
C SER A 21 14.56 10.36 10.34
N PHE A 22 15.42 11.36 10.11
CA PHE A 22 15.00 12.76 9.97
C PHE A 22 14.10 12.98 8.75
N VAL A 23 14.48 12.43 7.59
CA VAL A 23 13.69 12.53 6.35
C VAL A 23 12.31 11.91 6.54
N TRP A 24 12.22 10.72 7.13
CA TRP A 24 10.94 10.10 7.42
C TRP A 24 10.11 10.91 8.41
N GLN A 25 10.72 11.49 9.45
CA GLN A 25 10.02 12.32 10.42
C GLN A 25 9.43 13.60 9.80
N VAL A 26 10.19 14.26 8.92
CA VAL A 26 9.70 15.43 8.16
C VAL A 26 8.55 15.05 7.23
N ILE A 27 8.67 13.93 6.53
CA ILE A 27 7.58 13.39 5.71
C ILE A 27 6.34 13.15 6.58
N PHE A 28 6.48 12.43 7.70
CA PHE A 28 5.38 12.15 8.64
C PHE A 28 4.71 13.42 9.19
N TYR A 29 5.47 14.49 9.42
CA TYR A 29 4.92 15.75 9.95
C TYR A 29 4.15 16.56 8.90
N ILE A 30 4.65 16.58 7.64
CA ILE A 30 4.04 17.37 6.56
C ILE A 30 2.88 16.62 5.89
N TRP A 31 2.97 15.29 5.82
CA TRP A 31 2.02 14.41 5.12
C TRP A 31 0.55 14.59 5.53
N PRO A 32 0.17 14.60 6.82
CA PRO A 32 -1.23 14.73 7.22
C PRO A 32 -1.83 16.09 6.89
N TRP A 33 -1.05 17.11 6.52
CA TRP A 33 -1.58 18.39 6.06
C TRP A 33 -1.86 18.45 4.56
N LYS A 34 -1.36 17.48 3.78
CA LYS A 34 -1.43 17.50 2.31
C LYS A 34 -2.24 16.35 1.72
N TRP A 35 -2.84 15.48 2.53
CA TRP A 35 -3.61 14.33 2.03
C TRP A 35 -4.73 14.73 1.07
N ILE A 36 -5.42 15.85 1.33
CA ILE A 36 -6.48 16.37 0.43
C ILE A 36 -5.89 16.71 -0.95
N LEU A 37 -4.74 17.39 -0.98
CA LEU A 37 -4.07 17.75 -2.23
C LEU A 37 -3.61 16.51 -2.99
N ILE A 38 -3.08 15.50 -2.28
CA ILE A 38 -2.67 14.21 -2.87
C ILE A 38 -3.89 13.51 -3.48
N MET A 39 -5.02 13.47 -2.77
CA MET A 39 -6.27 12.91 -3.29
C MET A 39 -6.74 13.63 -4.56
N LEU A 40 -6.69 14.97 -4.58
CA LEU A 40 -7.04 15.75 -5.77
C LEU A 40 -6.13 15.43 -6.95
N LEU A 41 -4.82 15.32 -6.75
CA LEU A 41 -3.87 14.95 -7.80
C LEU A 41 -4.13 13.55 -8.34
N ILE A 42 -4.45 12.58 -7.48
CA ILE A 42 -4.81 11.22 -7.89
C ILE A 42 -6.09 11.23 -8.73
N LEU A 43 -7.11 11.98 -8.32
CA LEU A 43 -8.37 12.12 -9.07
C LEU A 43 -8.15 12.75 -10.44
N MET A 44 -7.33 13.81 -10.51
CA MET A 44 -6.97 14.45 -11.79
C MET A 44 -6.21 13.48 -12.70
N TRP A 45 -5.26 12.71 -12.16
CA TRP A 45 -4.54 11.71 -12.94
C TRP A 45 -5.46 10.59 -13.43
N ALA A 46 -6.34 10.07 -12.58
CA ALA A 46 -7.33 9.07 -12.95
C ALA A 46 -8.28 9.58 -14.04
N ALA A 47 -8.77 10.82 -13.92
CA ALA A 47 -9.61 11.45 -14.94
C ALA A 47 -8.87 11.60 -16.28
N TRP A 48 -7.61 12.02 -16.23
CA TRP A 48 -6.74 12.12 -17.42
C TRP A 48 -6.56 10.76 -18.10
N GLU A 49 -6.24 9.71 -17.34
CA GLU A 49 -6.06 8.34 -17.84
C GLU A 49 -7.34 7.78 -18.46
N ILE A 50 -8.51 8.07 -17.87
CA ILE A 50 -9.81 7.69 -18.45
C ILE A 50 -10.07 8.45 -19.76
N ALA A 51 -9.82 9.76 -19.79
CA ALA A 51 -10.02 10.58 -20.98
C ALA A 51 -9.08 10.19 -22.14
N THR A 52 -7.89 9.72 -21.83
CA THR A 52 -6.85 9.37 -22.81
C THR A 52 -6.76 7.87 -23.10
N ARG A 53 -7.66 7.05 -22.52
CA ARG A 53 -7.66 5.57 -22.58
C ARG A 53 -7.59 4.99 -24.00
N ASN A 54 -8.26 5.63 -24.95
CA ASN A 54 -8.30 5.23 -26.37
C ASN A 54 -7.49 6.15 -27.29
N SER A 55 -6.74 7.08 -26.71
CA SER A 55 -5.95 8.05 -27.47
C SER A 55 -4.57 7.48 -27.81
N LYS A 56 -3.93 8.02 -28.86
CA LYS A 56 -2.52 7.72 -29.20
C LYS A 56 -1.53 8.67 -28.53
N VAL A 57 -1.97 9.41 -27.51
CA VAL A 57 -1.16 10.46 -26.84
C VAL A 57 0.03 9.86 -26.10
N HIS A 58 -0.12 8.64 -25.57
CA HIS A 58 0.94 7.89 -24.91
C HIS A 58 0.74 6.38 -25.07
N TYR A 59 1.75 5.61 -24.66
CA TYR A 59 1.70 4.16 -24.70
C TYR A 59 0.72 3.62 -23.65
N ASN A 60 -0.32 2.91 -24.11
CA ASN A 60 -1.33 2.28 -23.27
C ASN A 60 -1.15 0.75 -23.27
N SER A 61 -1.37 0.15 -22.10
CA SER A 61 -1.44 -1.31 -21.94
C SER A 61 -2.73 -1.87 -22.57
N LYS A 62 -2.88 -3.20 -22.62
CA LYS A 62 -4.07 -3.86 -23.20
C LYS A 62 -5.40 -3.41 -22.60
N ASN A 63 -5.41 -2.98 -21.33
CA ASN A 63 -6.60 -2.47 -20.65
C ASN A 63 -6.91 -0.98 -20.95
N GLY A 64 -6.08 -0.33 -21.77
CA GLY A 64 -6.21 1.07 -22.17
C GLY A 64 -5.54 2.07 -21.24
N PHE A 65 -4.90 1.63 -20.15
CA PHE A 65 -4.25 2.51 -19.18
C PHE A 65 -2.72 2.51 -19.32
N SER A 66 -2.07 3.58 -18.87
CA SER A 66 -0.61 3.63 -18.86
C SER A 66 -0.01 2.57 -17.93
N PRO A 67 1.20 2.03 -18.22
CA PRO A 67 1.86 1.06 -17.34
C PRO A 67 2.08 1.59 -15.90
N SER A 68 2.32 2.88 -15.75
CA SER A 68 2.47 3.54 -14.44
C SER A 68 1.15 3.56 -13.67
N PHE A 69 0.04 3.90 -14.32
CA PHE A 69 -1.28 3.87 -13.70
C PHE A 69 -1.68 2.44 -13.31
N ASN A 70 -1.37 1.46 -14.14
CA ASN A 70 -1.60 0.04 -13.81
C ASN A 70 -0.83 -0.42 -12.57
N ARG A 71 0.43 -0.02 -12.43
CA ARG A 71 1.22 -0.29 -11.21
C ARG A 71 0.63 0.43 -10.01
N PHE A 72 0.20 1.68 -10.16
CA PHE A 72 -0.41 2.46 -9.09
C PHE A 72 -1.70 1.79 -8.57
N VAL A 73 -2.62 1.43 -9.46
CA VAL A 73 -3.87 0.73 -9.10
C VAL A 73 -3.57 -0.63 -8.48
N GLY A 74 -2.64 -1.40 -9.07
CA GLY A 74 -2.22 -2.70 -8.54
C GLY A 74 -1.65 -2.61 -7.13
N SER A 75 -0.70 -1.70 -6.90
CA SER A 75 -0.11 -1.46 -5.58
C SER A 75 -1.12 -0.90 -4.58
N GLY A 76 -2.04 -0.04 -5.01
CA GLY A 76 -3.10 0.50 -4.17
C GLY A 76 -4.10 -0.58 -3.71
N ALA A 77 -4.51 -1.47 -4.61
CA ALA A 77 -5.36 -2.60 -4.28
C ALA A 77 -4.64 -3.58 -3.34
N TYR A 78 -3.38 -3.90 -3.63
CA TYR A 78 -2.54 -4.74 -2.76
C TYR A 78 -2.42 -4.16 -1.36
N LEU A 79 -2.09 -2.87 -1.24
CA LEU A 79 -1.95 -2.19 0.04
C LEU A 79 -3.28 -2.22 0.82
N SER A 80 -4.40 -1.96 0.14
CA SER A 80 -5.73 -1.98 0.77
C SER A 80 -6.08 -3.36 1.34
N PHE A 81 -5.84 -4.42 0.57
CA PHE A 81 -6.08 -5.80 1.03
C PHE A 81 -5.11 -6.20 2.15
N GLN A 82 -3.84 -5.81 2.05
CA GLN A 82 -2.85 -6.03 3.10
C GLN A 82 -3.27 -5.32 4.40
N THR A 83 -3.77 -4.08 4.33
CA THR A 83 -4.26 -3.32 5.47
C THR A 83 -5.51 -3.96 6.09
N ILE A 84 -6.47 -4.39 5.27
CA ILE A 84 -7.68 -5.07 5.75
C ILE A 84 -7.31 -6.37 6.48
N LEU A 85 -6.42 -7.17 5.89
CA LEU A 85 -5.93 -8.40 6.49
C LEU A 85 -5.18 -8.10 7.78
N PHE A 86 -4.30 -7.09 7.79
CA PHE A 86 -3.61 -6.63 8.99
C PHE A 86 -4.57 -6.31 10.14
N VAL A 87 -5.51 -5.40 9.91
CA VAL A 87 -6.48 -4.96 10.93
C VAL A 87 -7.34 -6.13 11.41
N SER A 88 -7.77 -7.02 10.50
CA SER A 88 -8.59 -8.18 10.87
C SER A 88 -7.85 -9.15 11.78
N PHE A 89 -6.59 -9.49 11.44
CA PHE A 89 -5.78 -10.39 12.25
C PHE A 89 -5.37 -9.75 13.59
N GLU A 90 -5.06 -8.46 13.61
CA GLU A 90 -4.78 -7.73 14.84
C GLU A 90 -5.97 -7.79 15.80
N LYS A 91 -7.20 -7.58 15.30
CA LYS A 91 -8.42 -7.63 16.12
C LYS A 91 -8.74 -9.03 16.64
N LEU A 92 -8.46 -10.07 15.86
CA LEU A 92 -8.82 -11.45 16.21
C LEU A 92 -7.75 -12.15 17.06
N PHE A 93 -6.46 -11.90 16.79
CA PHE A 93 -5.35 -12.68 17.33
C PHE A 93 -4.29 -11.85 18.05
N SER A 94 -4.49 -10.53 18.19
CA SER A 94 -3.52 -9.56 18.70
C SER A 94 -2.27 -9.41 17.80
N ILE A 95 -1.51 -8.35 18.01
CA ILE A 95 -0.34 -7.99 17.18
C ILE A 95 0.78 -9.04 17.22
N LYS A 96 0.80 -9.88 18.26
CA LYS A 96 1.78 -10.95 18.45
C LYS A 96 1.75 -12.02 17.35
N PHE A 97 0.63 -12.13 16.62
CA PHE A 97 0.51 -13.03 15.47
C PHE A 97 1.55 -12.72 14.36
N TYR A 98 1.87 -11.44 14.15
CA TYR A 98 2.83 -11.01 13.13
C TYR A 98 4.30 -11.24 13.51
N CYS A 99 4.58 -11.56 14.78
CA CYS A 99 5.92 -11.98 15.21
C CYS A 99 6.25 -13.44 14.84
N LEU A 100 5.28 -14.22 14.34
CA LEU A 100 5.51 -15.57 13.83
C LEU A 100 5.96 -15.52 12.37
N ARG A 101 6.57 -16.60 11.84
CA ARG A 101 7.13 -16.70 10.47
C ARG A 101 6.08 -16.68 9.32
N TRP A 102 4.84 -16.30 9.63
CA TRP A 102 3.69 -16.28 8.73
C TRP A 102 3.54 -15.03 7.83
N PRO A 103 4.26 -13.89 7.98
CA PRO A 103 3.96 -12.71 7.17
C PRO A 103 4.17 -12.96 5.68
N TYR A 104 5.15 -13.78 5.29
CA TYR A 104 5.38 -14.12 3.87
C TYR A 104 4.21 -14.85 3.22
N ILE A 105 3.57 -15.78 3.94
CA ILE A 105 2.39 -16.51 3.44
C ILE A 105 1.22 -15.54 3.28
N MET A 106 1.04 -14.62 4.23
CA MET A 106 -0.01 -13.59 4.16
C MET A 106 0.22 -12.63 2.99
N HIS A 107 1.46 -12.21 2.73
CA HIS A 107 1.79 -11.40 1.57
C HIS A 107 1.51 -12.12 0.25
N LEU A 108 1.82 -13.42 0.16
CA LEU A 108 1.52 -14.22 -1.03
C LEU A 108 0.00 -14.36 -1.24
N PHE A 109 -0.74 -14.61 -0.16
CA PHE A 109 -2.20 -14.67 -0.22
C PHE A 109 -2.79 -13.35 -0.73
N VAL A 110 -2.37 -12.21 -0.17
CA VAL A 110 -2.83 -10.89 -0.60
C VAL A 110 -2.43 -10.58 -2.04
N PHE A 111 -1.24 -11.02 -2.48
CA PHE A 111 -0.82 -10.86 -3.87
C PHE A 111 -1.75 -11.59 -4.83
N ILE A 112 -2.08 -12.86 -4.54
CA ILE A 112 -2.99 -13.66 -5.34
C ILE A 112 -4.40 -13.04 -5.34
N THR A 113 -4.93 -12.65 -4.18
CA THR A 113 -6.27 -12.06 -4.11
C THR A 113 -6.35 -10.71 -4.82
N THR A 114 -5.28 -9.91 -4.80
CA THR A 114 -5.20 -8.65 -5.58
C THR A 114 -5.28 -8.92 -7.07
N GLY A 115 -4.50 -9.88 -7.59
CA GLY A 115 -4.54 -10.25 -9.00
C GLY A 115 -5.92 -10.77 -9.43
N LEU A 116 -6.52 -11.66 -8.63
CA LEU A 116 -7.86 -12.17 -8.88
C LEU A 116 -8.93 -11.07 -8.84
N PHE A 117 -8.86 -10.16 -7.88
CA PHE A 117 -9.79 -9.05 -7.78
C PHE A 117 -9.71 -8.14 -9.02
N LEU A 118 -8.51 -7.73 -9.42
CA LEU A 118 -8.30 -6.88 -10.59
C LEU A 118 -8.74 -7.55 -11.89
N TYR A 119 -8.65 -8.88 -11.97
CA TYR A 119 -9.22 -9.68 -13.05
C TYR A 119 -10.75 -9.67 -13.03
N ILE A 120 -11.37 -9.96 -11.88
CA ILE A 120 -12.84 -10.03 -11.73
C ILE A 120 -13.51 -8.69 -12.04
N VAL A 121 -12.93 -7.56 -11.63
CA VAL A 121 -13.47 -6.22 -11.93
C VAL A 121 -13.16 -5.77 -13.37
N GLY A 122 -12.51 -6.61 -14.18
CA GLY A 122 -12.20 -6.34 -15.58
C GLY A 122 -11.10 -5.29 -15.79
N PHE A 123 -10.28 -5.01 -14.78
CA PHE A 123 -9.20 -4.03 -14.87
C PHE A 123 -7.92 -4.64 -15.46
N TRP A 124 -7.56 -5.85 -15.05
CA TRP A 124 -6.46 -6.63 -15.62
C TRP A 124 -7.00 -7.81 -16.43
N PRO A 125 -6.76 -7.86 -17.75
CA PRO A 125 -7.15 -8.98 -18.60
C PRO A 125 -6.21 -10.18 -18.46
#